data_AF-E9AZQ3-F1
#
_entry.id   AF-E9AZQ3-F1
#
_cell.length_a   1.000
_cell.length_b   1.000
_cell.length_c   1.000
_cell.angle_alpha   90.00
_cell.angle_beta   90.00
_cell.angle_gamma   90.00
#
_symmetry.space_group_name_H-M   'P 1'
#
loop_
_entity.id
_entity.type
_entity.pdbx_description
1 polymer ?
#
loop_
_entity_poly.entity_id
_entity_poly.type
_entity_poly.pdbx_seq_one_letter_code
_entity_poly.pdbx_strand_id
1 'polypeptide(L)'
;MLLSAVIGRLCGLAKGLARAYLHGETVDLGHEMLLADSISGAAEVFIGAASADGSALLMDFVVVVGALIIVVALSSCLVRFFCLCIGTAMKAGNIEKIRARQKNHQIQSEQERAEHKRRKKKDEEKAFVPAERNLPQVSEVLSKFHQEQESGAAKSGGKGKQGAAGRSKESAIAAPRQQQLLQQPEAEFTTTSRRTPQDTRAAPKSILRGFPEVDFLLTSPGQSYLLIGCRSKRKASLYPQSDAAAFMERGKELQERHFTDVNAVVTTSVGLEKKAEIYSAQFSMDDTRLIAGERFTDTFVCFSVSGRTNVSLTQLWSMKLPDHRLVSSVPRWSVLGQDSLLSIVDQTTEVEVIARGAAGTSTTHKDKFKVGSALAWAVCDDRIALGGSFLREPRLSRVVQRAGGGGIILEPVAVFPNAEKLRVSALAFVTPGAPAFNTRSYMIVFLENGIGTIYDVQTLSTQNTPQAVSVFADTDYARHRVDAPLGILTTVRGQAYHEVLRIALLRGPNVTVYEQSGKADGGNFQMVRVADLYDVQEGDAVKHAVFLQNGLGLATSGHADGRHVRMFTLPSPGKTA
;
A
#
# COMPACT_ATOMS: atom_id res chain seq x y z
N MET A 1 22.44 36.60 16.68
CA MET A 1 23.39 37.65 16.24
C MET A 1 23.98 37.39 14.85
N LEU A 2 24.44 36.18 14.50
CA LEU A 2 24.93 35.88 13.14
C LEU A 2 23.85 35.97 12.05
N LEU A 3 22.65 35.44 12.33
CA LEU A 3 21.52 35.47 11.37
C LEU A 3 21.09 36.90 11.01
N SER A 4 21.01 37.80 12.00
CA SER A 4 20.64 39.21 11.78
C SER A 4 21.71 39.99 11.01
N ALA A 5 22.99 39.68 11.22
CA ALA A 5 24.09 40.28 10.45
C ALA A 5 24.13 39.80 8.99
N VAL A 6 23.81 38.53 8.74
CA VAL A 6 23.71 37.95 7.40
C VAL A 6 22.52 38.50 6.64
N ILE A 7 21.35 38.61 7.29
CA ILE A 7 20.16 39.24 6.71
C ILE A 7 20.43 40.72 6.38
N GLY A 8 21.08 41.47 7.28
CA GLY A 8 21.45 42.87 7.03
C GLY A 8 22.37 43.05 5.82
N ARG A 9 23.36 42.16 5.63
CA ARG A 9 24.25 42.18 4.46
C ARG A 9 23.55 41.75 3.17
N LEU A 10 22.65 40.77 3.23
CA LEU A 10 21.84 40.35 2.09
C LEU A 10 20.87 41.46 1.65
N CYS A 11 20.24 42.17 2.58
CA CYS A 11 19.43 43.34 2.27
C CYS A 11 20.26 44.48 1.67
N GLY A 12 21.48 44.71 2.15
CA GLY A 12 22.40 45.69 1.56
C GLY A 12 22.81 45.34 0.13
N LEU A 13 23.10 44.07 -0.15
CA LEU A 13 23.42 43.57 -1.50
C LEU A 13 22.22 43.64 -2.44
N ALA A 14 21.02 43.26 -1.98
CA ALA A 14 19.80 43.38 -2.75
C ALA A 14 19.50 44.85 -3.11
N LYS A 15 19.71 45.77 -2.17
CA LYS A 15 19.54 47.22 -2.42
C LYS A 15 20.58 47.77 -3.41
N GLY A 16 21.81 47.26 -3.37
CA GLY A 16 22.88 47.61 -4.32
C GLY A 16 22.61 47.09 -5.74
N LEU A 17 22.13 45.85 -5.86
CA LEU A 17 21.75 45.24 -7.14
C LEU A 17 20.51 45.89 -7.75
N ALA A 18 19.50 46.20 -6.93
CA ALA A 18 18.30 46.93 -7.36
C ALA A 18 18.65 48.30 -7.95
N ARG A 19 19.64 49.00 -7.38
CA ARG A 19 20.08 50.31 -7.87
C ARG A 19 20.91 50.26 -9.16
N ALA A 20 21.51 49.12 -9.47
CA ALA A 20 22.40 48.95 -10.63
C ALA A 20 21.70 48.32 -11.86
N TYR A 21 20.62 47.56 -11.65
CA TYR A 21 20.00 46.75 -12.69
C TYR A 21 18.51 47.02 -12.94
N LEU A 22 17.82 47.76 -12.07
CA LEU A 22 16.43 48.14 -12.32
C LEU A 22 16.38 49.47 -13.08
N HIS A 23 15.49 49.55 -14.06
CA HIS A 23 15.16 50.83 -14.69
C HIS A 23 14.51 51.76 -13.67
N GLY A 24 14.77 53.07 -13.80
CA GLY A 24 14.23 54.09 -12.88
C GLY A 24 12.70 54.05 -12.78
N GLU A 25 12.03 53.76 -13.89
CA GLU A 25 10.58 53.60 -13.98
C GLU A 25 10.04 52.45 -13.10
N THR A 26 10.80 51.34 -12.98
CA THR A 26 10.44 50.20 -12.12
C THR A 26 10.63 50.52 -10.63
N VAL A 27 11.61 51.37 -10.30
CA VAL A 27 11.86 51.83 -8.93
C VAL A 27 10.78 52.82 -8.49
N ASP A 28 10.38 53.74 -9.36
CA ASP A 28 9.31 54.70 -9.09
C ASP A 28 7.96 54.00 -8.94
N LEU A 29 7.65 53.00 -9.78
CA LEU A 29 6.47 52.15 -9.62
C LEU A 29 6.49 51.36 -8.31
N GLY A 30 7.64 50.78 -7.94
CA GLY A 30 7.80 50.10 -6.67
C GLY A 30 7.58 51.01 -5.46
N HIS A 31 7.93 52.29 -5.59
CA HIS A 31 7.68 53.30 -4.57
C HIS A 31 6.19 53.68 -4.49
N GLU A 32 5.50 53.78 -5.63
CA GLU A 32 4.04 53.99 -5.67
C GLU A 32 3.27 52.81 -5.07
N MET A 33 3.69 51.57 -5.37
CA MET A 33 3.12 50.36 -4.77
C MET A 33 3.32 50.30 -3.25
N LEU A 34 4.46 50.79 -2.75
CA LEU A 34 4.74 50.88 -1.30
C LEU A 34 3.93 51.97 -0.60
N LEU A 35 3.52 53.01 -1.33
CA LEU A 35 2.68 54.10 -0.82
C LEU A 35 1.18 53.77 -0.93
N ALA A 36 0.81 52.65 -1.54
CA ALA A 36 -0.57 52.21 -1.60
C ALA A 36 -1.06 51.70 -0.23
N ASP A 37 -2.21 52.20 0.21
CA ASP A 37 -2.80 51.88 1.52
C ASP A 37 -3.28 50.42 1.67
N SER A 38 -3.23 49.62 0.59
CA SER A 38 -3.63 48.20 0.62
C SER A 38 -2.91 47.36 -0.43
N ILE A 39 -2.83 46.05 -0.15
CA ILE A 39 -2.25 45.05 -1.09
C ILE A 39 -3.02 45.02 -2.42
N SER A 40 -4.35 45.24 -2.39
CA SER A 40 -5.17 45.34 -3.60
C SER A 40 -4.82 46.58 -4.42
N GLY A 41 -4.62 47.73 -3.78
CA GLY A 41 -4.20 48.96 -4.45
C GLY A 41 -2.80 48.86 -5.05
N ALA A 42 -1.87 48.22 -4.35
CA ALA A 42 -0.54 47.92 -4.90
C ALA A 42 -0.62 47.00 -6.12
N ALA A 43 -1.50 45.99 -6.11
CA ALA A 43 -1.71 45.08 -7.23
C ALA A 43 -2.33 45.79 -8.45
N GLU A 44 -3.26 46.72 -8.25
CA GLU A 44 -3.86 47.50 -9.34
C GLU A 44 -2.85 48.43 -10.01
N VAL A 45 -1.99 49.10 -9.23
CA VAL A 45 -0.89 49.93 -9.75
C VAL A 45 0.08 49.09 -10.59
N PHE A 46 0.42 47.89 -10.11
CA PHE A 46 1.28 46.96 -10.84
C PHE A 46 0.67 46.46 -12.16
N ILE A 47 -0.61 46.03 -12.12
CA ILE A 47 -1.32 45.52 -13.30
C ILE A 47 -1.53 46.63 -14.32
N GLY A 48 -1.85 47.85 -13.87
CA GLY A 48 -1.95 49.03 -14.73
C GLY A 48 -0.65 49.33 -15.47
N ALA A 49 0.48 49.35 -14.77
CA ALA A 49 1.78 49.57 -15.38
C ALA A 49 2.25 48.42 -16.29
N ALA A 50 1.94 47.17 -15.95
CA ALA A 50 2.22 46.01 -16.81
C ALA A 50 1.39 46.01 -18.10
N SER A 51 0.21 46.65 -18.11
CA SER A 51 -0.68 46.73 -19.28
C SER A 51 -0.29 47.79 -20.31
N ALA A 52 0.59 48.74 -19.96
CA ALA A 52 0.95 49.89 -20.79
C ALA A 52 2.27 49.69 -21.58
N ASP A 53 2.47 48.52 -22.19
CA ASP A 53 3.67 48.13 -22.97
C ASP A 53 5.01 48.15 -22.17
N GLY A 54 4.98 47.59 -20.96
CA GLY A 54 6.11 47.52 -20.03
C GLY A 54 7.14 46.40 -20.30
N SER A 55 7.76 46.38 -21.49
CA SER A 55 8.83 45.40 -21.79
C SER A 55 10.04 45.50 -20.83
N ALA A 56 10.37 46.72 -20.37
CA ALA A 56 11.39 46.96 -19.36
C ALA A 56 11.00 46.40 -17.97
N LEU A 57 9.72 46.52 -17.60
CA LEU A 57 9.19 46.04 -16.33
C LEU A 57 9.20 44.51 -16.25
N LEU A 58 8.96 43.85 -17.39
CA LEU A 58 8.96 42.39 -17.50
C LEU A 58 10.39 41.82 -17.44
N MET A 59 11.37 42.50 -18.05
CA MET A 59 12.79 42.14 -17.89
C MET A 59 13.25 42.31 -16.44
N ASP A 60 12.93 43.43 -15.81
CA ASP A 60 13.29 43.72 -14.43
C ASP A 60 12.63 42.72 -13.45
N PHE A 61 11.38 42.32 -13.69
CA PHE A 61 10.70 41.28 -12.91
C PHE A 61 11.41 39.92 -13.03
N VAL A 62 11.82 39.52 -14.24
CA VAL A 62 12.55 38.26 -14.46
C VAL A 62 13.92 38.28 -13.77
N VAL A 63 14.62 39.42 -13.81
CA VAL A 63 15.92 39.59 -13.13
C VAL A 63 15.75 39.51 -11.61
N VAL A 64 14.71 40.14 -11.05
CA VAL A 64 14.42 40.09 -9.60
C VAL A 64 14.03 38.68 -9.15
N VAL A 65 13.17 37.98 -9.91
CA VAL A 65 12.80 36.58 -9.63
C VAL A 65 14.03 35.66 -9.72
N GLY A 66 14.87 35.85 -10.73
CA GLY A 66 16.14 35.11 -10.87
C GLY A 66 17.08 35.33 -9.68
N ALA A 67 17.26 36.57 -9.25
CA ALA A 67 18.05 36.90 -8.07
C ALA A 67 17.47 36.28 -6.78
N LEU A 68 16.15 36.28 -6.63
CA LEU A 68 15.46 35.72 -5.47
C LEU A 68 15.64 34.20 -5.39
N ILE A 69 15.56 33.50 -6.53
CA ILE A 69 15.84 32.06 -6.63
C ILE A 69 17.28 31.75 -6.23
N ILE A 70 18.25 32.56 -6.68
CA ILE A 70 19.67 32.40 -6.32
C ILE A 70 19.88 32.61 -4.81
N VAL A 71 19.23 33.60 -4.20
CA VAL A 71 19.31 33.85 -2.74
C VAL A 71 18.69 32.70 -1.94
N VAL A 72 17.56 32.13 -2.40
CA VAL A 72 16.95 30.94 -1.78
C VAL A 72 17.85 29.71 -1.92
N ALA A 73 18.50 29.53 -3.07
CA ALA A 73 19.47 28.46 -3.28
C ALA A 73 20.73 28.61 -2.40
N LEU A 74 21.26 29.82 -2.27
CA LEU A 74 22.43 30.10 -1.42
C LEU A 74 22.13 29.96 0.07
N SER A 75 20.95 30.41 0.52
CA SER A 75 20.53 30.26 1.92
C SER A 75 20.28 28.80 2.28
N SER A 76 19.67 28.01 1.40
CA SER A 76 19.51 26.56 1.61
C SER A 76 20.84 25.80 1.61
N CYS A 77 21.83 26.23 0.82
CA CYS A 77 23.20 25.74 0.90
C CYS A 77 23.90 26.11 2.22
N LEU A 78 23.74 27.34 2.71
CA LEU A 78 24.32 27.78 3.98
C LEU A 78 23.72 27.05 5.18
N VAL A 79 22.41 26.79 5.18
CA VAL A 79 21.74 25.98 6.20
C VAL A 79 22.28 24.55 6.21
N ARG A 80 22.45 23.93 5.02
CA ARG A 80 23.07 22.61 4.89
C ARG A 80 24.52 22.58 5.40
N PHE A 81 25.29 23.63 5.12
CA PHE A 81 26.69 23.73 5.57
C PHE A 81 26.80 23.90 7.09
N PHE A 82 25.95 24.73 7.70
CA PHE A 82 25.92 24.88 9.17
C PHE A 82 25.40 23.62 9.89
N CYS A 83 24.42 22.91 9.32
CA CYS A 83 23.98 21.61 9.84
C CYS A 83 25.07 20.53 9.75
N LEU A 84 25.94 20.59 8.74
CA LEU A 84 27.09 19.68 8.61
C LEU A 84 28.16 19.93 9.68
N CYS A 85 28.47 21.19 10.03
CA CYS A 85 29.47 21.51 11.05
C CYS A 85 29.07 21.13 12.48
N ILE A 86 27.76 21.11 12.79
CA ILE A 86 27.25 20.64 14.10
C ILE A 86 27.15 19.10 14.12
N GLY A 87 26.91 18.46 12.98
CA GLY A 87 26.77 17.00 12.85
C GLY A 87 28.08 16.19 12.90
N THR A 88 29.25 16.82 12.76
CA THR A 88 30.56 16.12 12.73
C THR A 88 31.10 15.75 14.11
N ALA A 89 30.65 16.39 15.20
CA ALA A 89 31.14 16.09 16.55
C ALA A 89 30.56 14.78 17.15
N MET A 90 29.39 14.32 16.69
CA MET A 90 28.72 13.13 17.26
C MET A 90 28.97 11.81 16.50
N LYS A 91 29.76 11.81 15.41
CA LYS A 91 29.88 10.67 14.48
C LYS A 91 31.23 9.92 14.49
N ALA A 92 32.13 10.19 15.43
CA ALA A 92 33.42 9.49 15.50
C ALA A 92 33.30 8.00 15.88
N GLY A 93 32.37 7.63 16.78
CA GLY A 93 32.25 6.25 17.28
C GLY A 93 31.66 5.21 16.30
N ASN A 94 30.96 5.65 15.24
CA ASN A 94 30.30 4.74 14.29
C ASN A 94 31.14 4.37 13.06
N ILE A 95 32.25 5.09 12.81
CA ILE A 95 33.06 4.89 11.59
C ILE A 95 34.01 3.68 11.74
N GLU A 96 34.48 3.37 12.95
CA GLU A 96 35.33 2.18 13.18
C GLU A 96 34.57 0.86 12.97
N LYS A 97 33.29 0.80 13.36
CA LYS A 97 32.44 -0.37 13.11
C LYS A 97 32.12 -0.59 11.63
N ILE A 98 32.04 0.48 10.84
CA ILE A 98 31.81 0.39 9.38
C ILE A 98 33.09 -0.01 8.65
N ARG A 99 34.27 0.47 9.09
CA ARG A 99 35.57 0.12 8.50
C ARG A 99 35.90 -1.37 8.69
N ALA A 100 35.48 -1.99 9.80
CA ALA A 100 35.59 -3.44 10.01
C ALA A 100 34.68 -4.27 9.08
N ARG A 101 33.46 -3.77 8.80
CA ARG A 101 32.50 -4.44 7.89
C ARG A 101 32.88 -4.32 6.41
N GLN A 102 33.48 -3.20 5.99
CA GLN A 102 33.96 -3.02 4.62
C GLN A 102 35.15 -3.94 4.30
N LYS A 103 36.07 -4.18 5.25
CA LYS A 103 37.21 -5.08 5.06
C LYS A 103 36.77 -6.54 4.81
N ASN A 104 35.74 -7.02 5.51
CA ASN A 104 35.19 -8.36 5.29
C ASN A 104 34.48 -8.49 3.94
N HIS A 105 33.78 -7.45 3.50
CA HIS A 105 33.08 -7.46 2.22
C HIS A 105 34.03 -7.47 1.02
N GLN A 106 35.18 -6.78 1.17
CA GLN A 106 36.22 -6.73 0.14
C GLN A 106 36.92 -8.09 -0.01
N ILE A 107 37.22 -8.76 1.11
CA ILE A 107 37.77 -10.13 1.13
C ILE A 107 36.81 -11.13 0.46
N GLN A 108 35.50 -11.00 0.71
CA GLN A 108 34.48 -11.87 0.11
C GLN A 108 34.34 -11.64 -1.41
N SER A 109 34.41 -10.38 -1.86
CA SER A 109 34.36 -10.06 -3.30
C SER A 109 35.59 -10.53 -4.08
N GLU A 110 36.76 -10.59 -3.44
CA GLU A 110 37.99 -11.11 -4.04
C GLU A 110 37.96 -12.65 -4.13
N GLN A 111 37.39 -13.33 -3.13
CA GLN A 111 37.14 -14.78 -3.17
C GLN A 111 36.15 -15.16 -4.28
N GLU A 112 35.06 -14.40 -4.44
CA GLU A 112 34.07 -14.62 -5.51
C GLU A 112 34.66 -14.39 -6.91
N ARG A 113 35.50 -13.36 -7.09
CA ARG A 113 36.22 -13.13 -8.35
C ARG A 113 37.24 -14.23 -8.68
N ALA A 114 37.93 -14.75 -7.66
CA ALA A 114 38.86 -15.87 -7.84
C ALA A 114 38.12 -17.16 -8.20
N GLU A 115 36.96 -17.41 -7.60
CA GLU A 115 36.11 -18.57 -7.91
C GLU A 115 35.50 -18.47 -9.32
N HIS A 116 35.08 -17.28 -9.74
CA HIS A 116 34.55 -17.03 -11.09
C HIS A 116 35.61 -17.20 -12.19
N LYS A 117 36.86 -16.81 -11.92
CA LYS A 117 38.01 -17.09 -12.81
C LYS A 117 38.33 -18.59 -12.88
N ARG A 118 38.13 -19.32 -11.78
CA ARG A 118 38.33 -20.78 -11.72
C ARG A 118 37.27 -21.54 -12.53
N ARG A 119 36.03 -21.08 -12.51
CA ARG A 119 34.91 -21.64 -13.30
C ARG A 119 35.08 -21.35 -14.81
N LYS A 120 35.55 -20.15 -15.16
CA LYS A 120 35.86 -19.78 -16.56
C LYS A 120 37.03 -20.57 -17.18
N LYS A 121 37.92 -21.16 -16.35
CA LYS A 121 39.04 -22.00 -16.79
C LYS A 121 38.67 -23.48 -16.99
N LYS A 122 37.44 -23.89 -16.65
CA LYS A 122 36.99 -25.29 -16.68
C LYS A 122 36.05 -25.64 -17.85
N ASP A 123 35.85 -24.75 -18.82
CA ASP A 123 35.06 -25.00 -20.05
C ASP A 123 33.69 -25.67 -19.82
N GLU A 124 32.97 -25.25 -18.79
CA GLU A 124 31.55 -25.56 -18.62
C GLU A 124 30.72 -24.27 -18.71
N GLU A 125 30.56 -23.74 -19.92
CA GLU A 125 29.43 -22.84 -20.22
C GLU A 125 29.19 -22.73 -21.74
N LYS A 126 28.38 -23.66 -22.28
CA LYS A 126 27.51 -23.36 -23.42
C LYS A 126 26.10 -23.12 -22.85
N ALA A 127 25.79 -21.88 -22.50
CA ALA A 127 24.45 -21.27 -22.58
C ALA A 127 24.37 -20.01 -21.68
N PHE A 128 25.01 -18.92 -22.08
CA PHE A 128 24.51 -17.59 -21.71
C PHE A 128 25.00 -16.56 -22.74
N VAL A 129 24.09 -16.02 -23.54
CA VAL A 129 24.35 -14.89 -24.44
C VAL A 129 23.75 -13.63 -23.79
N PRO A 130 24.54 -12.58 -23.51
CA PRO A 130 24.03 -11.32 -22.94
C PRO A 130 23.19 -10.52 -23.95
N ALA A 131 22.03 -10.04 -23.49
CA ALA A 131 21.06 -9.27 -24.27
C ALA A 131 21.40 -7.77 -24.31
N GLU A 132 22.47 -7.37 -24.99
CA GLU A 132 22.81 -5.95 -25.24
C GLU A 132 22.69 -5.52 -26.71
N ARG A 133 22.11 -6.35 -27.58
CA ARG A 133 21.71 -5.93 -28.93
C ARG A 133 20.23 -6.20 -29.09
N ASN A 134 19.40 -5.15 -29.01
CA ASN A 134 18.11 -4.97 -29.72
C ASN A 134 17.30 -3.75 -29.20
N LEU A 135 17.96 -2.67 -28.76
CA LEU A 135 17.30 -1.40 -28.44
C LEU A 135 16.76 -0.59 -29.65
N PRO A 136 17.25 -0.74 -30.91
CA PRO A 136 16.69 0.05 -32.03
C PRO A 136 15.33 -0.43 -32.57
N GLN A 137 14.92 -1.68 -32.33
CA GLN A 137 13.69 -2.24 -32.92
C GLN A 137 12.40 -1.83 -32.19
N VAL A 138 12.50 -1.29 -30.97
CA VAL A 138 11.33 -0.84 -30.19
C VAL A 138 10.83 0.53 -30.66
N SER A 139 11.70 1.34 -31.28
CA SER A 139 11.34 2.67 -31.81
C SER A 139 10.46 2.59 -33.06
N GLU A 140 10.59 1.55 -33.88
CA GLU A 140 9.92 1.45 -35.18
C GLU A 140 8.49 0.88 -35.07
N VAL A 141 8.19 0.19 -33.96
CA VAL A 141 6.87 -0.36 -33.64
C VAL A 141 5.94 0.72 -33.05
N LEU A 142 6.49 1.64 -32.26
CA LEU A 142 5.74 2.78 -31.69
C LEU A 142 5.30 3.80 -32.76
N SER A 143 6.08 4.00 -33.82
CA SER A 143 5.72 4.92 -34.91
C SER A 143 4.60 4.39 -35.81
N LYS A 144 4.42 3.07 -35.95
CA LYS A 144 3.35 2.49 -36.77
C LYS A 144 1.98 2.54 -36.08
N PHE A 145 1.93 2.52 -34.75
CA PHE A 145 0.67 2.59 -33.99
C PHE A 145 0.02 3.98 -34.00
N HIS A 146 0.77 5.06 -34.26
CA HIS A 146 0.21 6.41 -34.35
C HIS A 146 -0.38 6.74 -35.73
N GLN A 147 -0.02 6.00 -36.79
CA GLN A 147 -0.45 6.32 -38.15
C GLN A 147 -1.76 5.62 -38.55
N GLU A 148 -2.14 4.53 -37.89
CA GLU A 148 -3.38 3.78 -38.19
C GLU A 148 -4.63 4.29 -37.45
N GLN A 149 -4.48 5.23 -36.51
CA GLN A 149 -5.61 5.74 -35.71
C GLN A 149 -6.34 6.93 -36.35
N GLU A 150 -5.78 7.55 -37.40
CA GLU A 150 -6.39 8.70 -38.10
C GLU A 150 -7.16 8.35 -39.37
N SER A 151 -7.16 7.10 -39.85
CA SER A 151 -7.78 6.72 -41.14
C SER A 151 -8.96 5.75 -41.04
N GLY A 152 -9.72 5.77 -39.94
CA GLY A 152 -10.73 4.73 -39.63
C GLY A 152 -12.14 5.21 -39.35
N ALA A 153 -12.62 6.32 -39.93
CA ALA A 153 -14.00 6.77 -39.76
C ALA A 153 -14.67 7.14 -41.09
N ALA A 154 -15.17 6.14 -41.85
CA ALA A 154 -16.25 6.34 -42.83
C ALA A 154 -16.82 5.02 -43.43
N LYS A 155 -18.14 4.86 -43.27
CA LYS A 155 -19.16 4.22 -44.14
C LYS A 155 -19.54 2.72 -44.01
N SER A 156 -20.88 2.55 -44.03
CA SER A 156 -21.71 1.40 -44.50
C SER A 156 -21.81 0.22 -43.53
N GLY A 157 -22.97 -0.28 -43.08
CA GLY A 157 -24.37 -0.15 -43.50
C GLY A 157 -24.82 -1.36 -44.35
N GLY A 158 -25.61 -2.29 -43.78
CA GLY A 158 -26.54 -3.14 -44.57
C GLY A 158 -26.59 -4.67 -44.31
N LYS A 159 -27.76 -5.12 -43.81
CA LYS A 159 -28.42 -6.44 -43.73
C LYS A 159 -28.03 -7.60 -44.69
N GLY A 160 -28.21 -8.85 -44.22
CA GLY A 160 -28.49 -10.03 -45.07
C GLY A 160 -28.61 -11.36 -44.30
N LYS A 161 -29.50 -12.27 -44.72
CA LYS A 161 -30.05 -13.46 -44.00
C LYS A 161 -29.45 -14.82 -44.44
N GLN A 162 -29.62 -15.82 -43.54
CA GLN A 162 -29.97 -17.25 -43.75
C GLN A 162 -28.98 -18.23 -44.44
N GLY A 163 -28.93 -19.47 -43.90
CA GLY A 163 -28.58 -20.68 -44.66
C GLY A 163 -28.02 -21.81 -43.79
N ALA A 164 -28.63 -23.00 -43.84
CA ALA A 164 -28.48 -24.11 -42.90
C ALA A 164 -27.71 -25.33 -43.46
N ALA A 165 -27.33 -26.21 -42.52
CA ALA A 165 -27.25 -27.69 -42.60
C ALA A 165 -26.04 -28.40 -43.25
N GLY A 166 -25.55 -29.45 -42.55
CA GLY A 166 -25.04 -30.69 -43.16
C GLY A 166 -23.73 -31.28 -42.60
N ARG A 167 -23.82 -32.45 -41.93
CA ARG A 167 -22.73 -33.35 -41.45
C ARG A 167 -21.96 -34.00 -42.64
N SER A 168 -20.78 -34.65 -42.55
CA SER A 168 -20.25 -35.67 -41.62
C SER A 168 -18.79 -36.07 -41.96
N LYS A 169 -18.00 -36.47 -40.93
CA LYS A 169 -16.90 -37.49 -40.80
C LYS A 169 -15.84 -37.59 -41.94
N GLU A 170 -14.53 -37.66 -41.71
CA GLU A 170 -13.78 -38.68 -40.93
C GLU A 170 -12.28 -38.31 -40.80
N SER A 171 -11.61 -39.00 -39.88
CA SER A 171 -10.27 -38.82 -39.28
C SER A 171 -9.05 -38.82 -40.21
N ALA A 172 -8.06 -37.97 -39.91
CA ALA A 172 -6.64 -38.29 -40.08
C ALA A 172 -5.78 -37.56 -39.02
N ILE A 173 -4.97 -38.34 -38.31
CA ILE A 173 -4.05 -37.93 -37.25
C ILE A 173 -2.88 -37.14 -37.86
N ALA A 174 -2.67 -35.91 -37.40
CA ALA A 174 -1.40 -35.18 -37.56
C ALA A 174 -1.23 -34.15 -36.42
N ALA A 175 0.01 -34.02 -35.95
CA ALA A 175 0.48 -33.24 -34.81
C ALA A 175 0.00 -31.76 -34.74
N PRO A 176 -0.04 -31.12 -33.55
CA PRO A 176 -0.76 -29.87 -33.35
C PRO A 176 -0.03 -28.69 -33.99
N ARG A 177 -0.67 -28.08 -35.00
CA ARG A 177 -0.24 -26.80 -35.57
C ARG A 177 -0.48 -25.68 -34.57
N GLN A 178 0.63 -25.09 -34.15
CA GLN A 178 0.81 -24.04 -33.15
C GLN A 178 0.29 -22.65 -33.58
N GLN A 179 -0.85 -22.57 -34.28
CA GLN A 179 -1.35 -21.33 -34.89
C GLN A 179 -2.83 -21.01 -34.61
N GLN A 180 -3.44 -21.61 -33.59
CA GLN A 180 -4.81 -21.26 -33.14
C GLN A 180 -4.87 -20.56 -31.76
N LEU A 181 -3.73 -20.08 -31.24
CA LEU A 181 -3.66 -19.36 -29.96
C LEU A 181 -3.65 -17.83 -30.08
N LEU A 182 -3.89 -17.27 -31.28
CA LEU A 182 -3.90 -15.82 -31.54
C LEU A 182 -5.29 -15.21 -31.71
N GLN A 183 -6.35 -15.94 -31.34
CA GLN A 183 -7.70 -15.38 -31.23
C GLN A 183 -8.31 -15.79 -29.88
N GLN A 184 -7.70 -15.35 -28.79
CA GLN A 184 -8.47 -15.11 -27.58
C GLN A 184 -9.13 -13.72 -27.73
N PRO A 185 -10.40 -13.54 -27.35
CA PRO A 185 -10.97 -12.21 -27.28
C PRO A 185 -10.10 -11.39 -26.35
N GLU A 186 -9.74 -10.17 -26.76
CA GLU A 186 -9.13 -9.18 -25.89
C GLU A 186 -9.89 -9.22 -24.56
N ALA A 187 -9.18 -9.53 -23.46
CA ALA A 187 -9.75 -9.37 -22.13
C ALA A 187 -10.27 -7.92 -22.08
N GLU A 188 -11.59 -7.74 -21.98
CA GLU A 188 -12.21 -6.42 -21.97
C GLU A 188 -11.55 -5.57 -20.88
N PHE A 189 -10.66 -4.68 -21.31
CA PHE A 189 -9.97 -3.76 -20.43
C PHE A 189 -10.99 -2.74 -19.93
N THR A 190 -11.47 -2.90 -18.68
CA THR A 190 -12.28 -1.85 -18.07
C THR A 190 -11.37 -0.70 -17.64
N THR A 191 -11.24 0.29 -18.53
CA THR A 191 -10.58 1.56 -18.19
C THR A 191 -11.51 2.32 -17.26
N THR A 192 -11.21 2.35 -15.96
CA THR A 192 -12.04 3.11 -15.00
C THR A 192 -11.84 4.60 -15.26
N SER A 193 -12.90 5.28 -15.70
CA SER A 193 -12.88 6.71 -16.03
C SER A 193 -12.33 7.51 -14.85
N ARG A 194 -11.39 8.42 -15.16
CA ARG A 194 -10.84 9.38 -14.21
C ARG A 194 -11.97 10.35 -13.84
N ARG A 195 -12.53 10.24 -12.63
CA ARG A 195 -13.31 11.35 -12.09
C ARG A 195 -12.37 12.54 -11.95
N THR A 196 -12.76 13.70 -12.44
CA THR A 196 -12.02 14.94 -12.19
C THR A 196 -11.77 15.04 -10.69
N PRO A 197 -10.53 15.32 -10.24
CA PRO A 197 -10.28 15.64 -8.85
C PRO A 197 -11.26 16.76 -8.49
N GLN A 198 -12.23 16.48 -7.64
CA GLN A 198 -12.83 17.57 -6.88
C GLN A 198 -11.71 17.97 -5.93
N ASP A 199 -11.15 19.16 -6.12
CA ASP A 199 -10.13 19.78 -5.25
C ASP A 199 -10.60 19.95 -3.78
N THR A 200 -11.76 19.39 -3.42
CA THR A 200 -12.28 19.33 -2.08
C THR A 200 -11.81 18.06 -1.38
N ARG A 201 -10.94 18.28 -0.39
CA ARG A 201 -10.58 17.32 0.65
C ARG A 201 -11.80 16.51 1.15
N ALA A 202 -11.63 15.20 1.30
CA ALA A 202 -12.68 14.31 1.80
C ALA A 202 -13.06 14.67 3.24
N ALA A 203 -14.34 14.95 3.48
CA ALA A 203 -14.85 15.21 4.82
C ALA A 203 -15.17 13.87 5.53
N PRO A 204 -14.58 13.59 6.71
CA PRO A 204 -14.96 12.42 7.47
C PRO A 204 -16.38 12.56 8.01
N LYS A 205 -17.15 11.46 7.98
CA LYS A 205 -18.49 11.39 8.56
C LYS A 205 -18.44 11.59 10.07
N SER A 206 -17.43 11.02 10.72
CA SER A 206 -17.12 11.30 12.12
C SER A 206 -15.66 11.00 12.45
N ILE A 207 -15.22 11.47 13.62
CA ILE A 207 -13.84 11.38 14.07
C ILE A 207 -13.84 10.77 15.46
N LEU A 208 -13.12 9.65 15.63
CA LEU A 208 -12.91 8.98 16.89
C LEU A 208 -11.59 9.47 17.53
N ARG A 209 -11.72 10.24 18.60
CA ARG A 209 -10.61 10.87 19.31
C ARG A 209 -10.05 10.02 20.44
N GLY A 210 -8.92 10.47 21.01
CA GLY A 210 -8.28 9.82 22.16
C GLY A 210 -7.25 8.74 21.81
N PHE A 211 -6.83 8.66 20.55
CA PHE A 211 -5.77 7.77 20.06
C PHE A 211 -4.65 8.62 19.46
N PRO A 212 -3.75 9.19 20.28
CA PRO A 212 -2.70 10.08 19.81
C PRO A 212 -1.74 9.49 18.79
N GLU A 213 -1.46 8.20 18.94
CA GLU A 213 -0.60 7.46 18.04
C GLU A 213 -1.23 6.10 17.85
N VAL A 214 -1.88 5.90 16.70
CA VAL A 214 -2.48 4.60 16.37
C VAL A 214 -1.36 3.66 15.95
N ASP A 215 -1.19 2.59 16.73
CA ASP A 215 -0.20 1.54 16.46
C ASP A 215 -0.78 0.39 15.63
N PHE A 216 -2.07 0.12 15.82
CA PHE A 216 -2.82 -0.81 15.01
C PHE A 216 -4.29 -0.39 14.92
N LEU A 217 -4.85 -0.57 13.74
CA LEU A 217 -6.25 -0.34 13.39
C LEU A 217 -6.70 -1.57 12.60
N LEU A 218 -7.60 -2.35 13.17
CA LEU A 218 -7.94 -3.69 12.66
C LEU A 218 -9.45 -3.89 12.71
N THR A 219 -10.00 -4.52 11.68
CA THR A 219 -11.34 -5.11 11.75
C THR A 219 -11.22 -6.62 11.78
N SER A 220 -12.17 -7.27 12.45
CA SER A 220 -12.33 -8.71 12.27
C SER A 220 -12.64 -9.01 10.80
N PRO A 221 -12.22 -10.16 10.24
CA PRO A 221 -12.50 -10.55 8.85
C PRO A 221 -13.97 -10.39 8.42
N GLY A 222 -14.92 -10.79 9.26
CA GLY A 222 -16.36 -10.60 9.05
C GLY A 222 -16.86 -9.19 9.40
N GLN A 223 -15.96 -8.27 9.75
CA GLN A 223 -16.23 -6.89 10.18
C GLN A 223 -17.24 -6.75 11.31
N SER A 224 -17.38 -7.77 12.14
CA SER A 224 -18.18 -7.76 13.36
C SER A 224 -17.61 -6.82 14.42
N TYR A 225 -16.28 -6.62 14.42
CA TYR A 225 -15.58 -5.83 15.42
C TYR A 225 -14.55 -4.89 14.79
N LEU A 226 -14.31 -3.75 15.45
CA LEU A 226 -13.22 -2.81 15.16
C LEU A 226 -12.33 -2.71 16.39
N LEU A 227 -11.03 -2.89 16.23
CA LEU A 227 -10.03 -2.77 17.27
C LEU A 227 -9.05 -1.64 16.94
N ILE A 228 -8.84 -0.75 17.91
CA ILE A 228 -7.94 0.39 17.77
C ILE A 228 -6.97 0.38 18.95
N GLY A 229 -5.68 0.34 18.66
CA GLY A 229 -4.59 0.32 19.64
C GLY A 229 -3.74 1.58 19.62
N CYS A 230 -3.41 2.08 20.80
CA CYS A 230 -2.52 3.21 21.05
C CYS A 230 -1.66 2.92 22.28
N ARG A 231 -0.41 2.53 22.05
CA ARG A 231 0.58 2.17 23.09
C ARG A 231 0.95 3.36 23.95
N SER A 232 1.12 4.54 23.35
CA SER A 232 1.49 5.77 24.07
C SER A 232 0.49 6.18 25.18
N LYS A 233 -0.76 5.69 25.11
CA LYS A 233 -1.79 5.87 26.13
C LYS A 233 -2.21 4.56 26.82
N ARG A 234 -1.56 3.44 26.48
CA ARG A 234 -1.96 2.08 26.88
C ARG A 234 -3.47 1.88 26.75
N LYS A 235 -3.98 2.24 25.58
CA LYS A 235 -5.41 2.21 25.24
C LYS A 235 -5.62 1.39 23.98
N ALA A 236 -6.36 0.31 24.12
CA ALA A 236 -6.81 -0.57 23.08
C ALA A 236 -8.30 -0.80 23.30
N SER A 237 -9.11 -0.26 22.40
CA SER A 237 -10.56 -0.28 22.51
C SER A 237 -11.14 -1.17 21.42
N LEU A 238 -11.95 -2.14 21.85
CA LEU A 238 -12.67 -3.05 20.97
C LEU A 238 -14.12 -2.63 20.87
N TYR A 239 -14.57 -2.38 19.65
CA TYR A 239 -15.86 -1.84 19.30
C TYR A 239 -16.69 -2.87 18.53
N PRO A 240 -17.94 -3.15 18.95
CA PRO A 240 -18.86 -3.92 18.13
C PRO A 240 -19.40 -3.09 16.95
N GLN A 241 -19.58 -3.73 15.80
CA GLN A 241 -20.05 -3.10 14.56
C GLN A 241 -21.52 -3.46 14.23
N SER A 242 -22.39 -3.69 15.22
CA SER A 242 -23.73 -4.27 14.98
C SER A 242 -24.75 -3.39 14.25
N ASP A 243 -24.60 -2.06 14.27
CA ASP A 243 -25.51 -1.12 13.57
C ASP A 243 -24.71 -0.14 12.70
N ALA A 244 -24.76 -0.36 11.38
CA ALA A 244 -23.91 0.32 10.42
C ALA A 244 -24.12 1.82 10.30
N ALA A 245 -25.37 2.27 10.28
CA ALA A 245 -25.68 3.68 10.14
C ALA A 245 -25.27 4.43 11.41
N ALA A 246 -25.66 3.90 12.57
CA ALA A 246 -25.33 4.50 13.85
C ALA A 246 -23.83 4.55 14.12
N PHE A 247 -23.10 3.46 13.84
CA PHE A 247 -21.68 3.34 14.16
C PHE A 247 -20.83 4.43 13.48
N MET A 248 -21.09 4.69 12.20
CA MET A 248 -20.34 5.67 11.41
C MET A 248 -20.58 7.12 11.85
N GLU A 249 -21.73 7.40 12.46
CA GLU A 249 -22.11 8.76 12.91
C GLU A 249 -21.71 9.03 14.36
N ARG A 250 -21.57 7.98 15.18
CA ARG A 250 -21.36 8.06 16.63
C ARG A 250 -19.91 8.21 17.07
N GLY A 251 -19.06 8.84 16.26
CA GLY A 251 -17.63 8.99 16.59
C GLY A 251 -17.35 9.63 17.97
N LYS A 252 -18.22 10.52 18.47
CA LYS A 252 -18.10 11.07 19.84
C LYS A 252 -18.58 10.07 20.91
N GLU A 253 -19.72 9.45 20.71
CA GLU A 253 -20.30 8.47 21.65
C GLU A 253 -19.40 7.25 21.81
N LEU A 254 -18.82 6.73 20.73
CA LEU A 254 -17.84 5.64 20.73
C LEU A 254 -16.54 6.01 21.50
N GLN A 255 -16.25 7.29 21.73
CA GLN A 255 -15.08 7.65 22.56
C GLN A 255 -15.35 7.42 24.05
N GLU A 256 -16.61 7.59 24.46
CA GLU A 256 -17.02 7.64 25.86
C GLU A 256 -17.67 6.31 26.29
N ARG A 257 -18.34 5.60 25.37
CA ARG A 257 -19.18 4.43 25.64
C ARG A 257 -19.06 3.38 24.54
N HIS A 258 -19.65 2.21 24.77
CA HIS A 258 -19.79 1.12 23.78
C HIS A 258 -18.47 0.52 23.27
N PHE A 259 -17.50 0.35 24.17
CA PHE A 259 -16.27 -0.38 23.88
C PHE A 259 -15.84 -1.26 25.05
N THR A 260 -15.06 -2.28 24.74
CA THR A 260 -14.34 -3.09 25.73
C THR A 260 -12.89 -2.61 25.81
N ASP A 261 -12.40 -2.34 27.03
CA ASP A 261 -10.99 -2.00 27.28
C ASP A 261 -10.15 -3.28 27.26
N VAL A 262 -9.49 -3.54 26.13
CA VAL A 262 -8.70 -4.75 25.93
C VAL A 262 -7.46 -4.75 26.84
N ASN A 263 -6.87 -3.58 27.13
CA ASN A 263 -5.74 -3.52 28.07
C ASN A 263 -6.18 -3.97 29.46
N ALA A 264 -7.36 -3.58 29.93
CA ALA A 264 -7.86 -4.00 31.23
C ALA A 264 -8.05 -5.53 31.28
N VAL A 265 -8.65 -6.12 30.25
CA VAL A 265 -8.83 -7.58 30.15
C VAL A 265 -7.47 -8.30 30.14
N VAL A 266 -6.53 -7.85 29.30
CA VAL A 266 -5.17 -8.45 29.23
C VAL A 266 -4.41 -8.30 30.55
N THR A 267 -4.54 -7.15 31.23
CA THR A 267 -3.92 -6.89 32.54
C THR A 267 -4.35 -7.96 33.55
N THR A 268 -5.67 -8.22 33.64
CA THR A 268 -6.23 -9.24 34.53
C THR A 268 -5.77 -10.64 34.12
N SER A 269 -5.83 -10.96 32.83
CA SER A 269 -5.45 -12.27 32.29
C SER A 269 -3.98 -12.66 32.51
N VAL A 270 -3.08 -11.68 32.49
CA VAL A 270 -1.64 -11.89 32.69
C VAL A 270 -1.25 -11.68 34.17
N GLY A 271 -2.15 -11.17 35.01
CA GLY A 271 -1.88 -10.91 36.42
C GLY A 271 -0.94 -9.71 36.65
N LEU A 272 -1.08 -8.66 35.84
CA LEU A 272 -0.23 -7.47 35.92
C LEU A 272 -0.74 -6.46 36.95
N GLU A 273 0.17 -5.92 37.75
CA GLU A 273 -0.14 -4.81 38.68
C GLU A 273 -0.39 -3.48 37.95
N LYS A 274 0.26 -3.28 36.80
CA LYS A 274 0.14 -2.09 35.96
C LYS A 274 -0.65 -2.43 34.70
N LYS A 275 -1.38 -1.43 34.18
CA LYS A 275 -2.10 -1.57 32.92
C LYS A 275 -1.16 -2.07 31.82
N ALA A 276 -1.55 -3.18 31.20
CA ALA A 276 -0.88 -3.86 30.11
C ALA A 276 -0.59 -2.90 28.95
N GLU A 277 0.51 -3.13 28.24
CA GLU A 277 0.81 -2.43 26.99
C GLU A 277 0.69 -3.42 25.84
N ILE A 278 -0.41 -3.32 25.09
CA ILE A 278 -0.67 -4.18 23.95
C ILE A 278 0.14 -3.66 22.77
N TYR A 279 1.11 -4.44 22.33
CA TYR A 279 1.97 -4.09 21.19
C TYR A 279 1.32 -4.46 19.86
N SER A 280 0.71 -5.65 19.81
CA SER A 280 0.14 -6.22 18.61
C SER A 280 -1.17 -6.92 18.91
N ALA A 281 -2.03 -7.03 17.91
CA ALA A 281 -3.26 -7.78 18.03
C ALA A 281 -3.71 -8.30 16.66
N GLN A 282 -4.52 -9.36 16.65
CA GLN A 282 -5.14 -9.87 15.43
C GLN A 282 -6.35 -10.75 15.73
N PHE A 283 -7.34 -10.69 14.84
CA PHE A 283 -8.48 -11.59 14.87
C PHE A 283 -8.17 -12.90 14.13
N SER A 284 -8.80 -13.98 14.57
CA SER A 284 -8.87 -15.20 13.78
C SER A 284 -9.79 -15.02 12.57
N MET A 285 -9.59 -15.83 11.53
CA MET A 285 -10.31 -15.74 10.26
C MET A 285 -11.84 -15.92 10.37
N ASP A 286 -12.28 -16.60 11.42
CA ASP A 286 -13.68 -16.92 11.72
C ASP A 286 -14.36 -15.93 12.68
N ASP A 287 -13.72 -14.79 12.98
CA ASP A 287 -14.20 -13.74 13.90
C ASP A 287 -14.39 -14.20 15.37
N THR A 288 -14.03 -15.43 15.72
CA THR A 288 -14.33 -15.99 17.05
C THR A 288 -13.27 -15.67 18.09
N ARG A 289 -12.06 -15.28 17.66
CA ARG A 289 -10.92 -15.07 18.57
C ARG A 289 -10.16 -13.78 18.29
N LEU A 290 -9.62 -13.23 19.37
CA LEU A 290 -8.70 -12.11 19.36
C LEU A 290 -7.43 -12.52 20.10
N ILE A 291 -6.29 -12.43 19.42
CA ILE A 291 -4.98 -12.63 20.04
C ILE A 291 -4.35 -11.27 20.25
N ALA A 292 -3.92 -10.97 21.48
CA ALA A 292 -3.25 -9.74 21.86
C ALA A 292 -1.84 -10.05 22.40
N GLY A 293 -0.83 -9.35 21.89
CA GLY A 293 0.55 -9.42 22.34
C GLY A 293 0.82 -8.35 23.40
N GLU A 294 1.04 -8.78 24.64
CA GLU A 294 1.43 -7.92 25.75
C GLU A 294 2.95 -7.75 25.79
N ARG A 295 3.41 -6.50 25.77
CA ARG A 295 4.81 -6.15 25.57
C ARG A 295 5.70 -6.52 26.75
N PHE A 296 5.31 -6.22 27.99
CA PHE A 296 6.22 -6.28 29.14
C PHE A 296 6.57 -7.71 29.55
N THR A 297 5.63 -8.62 29.39
CA THR A 297 5.78 -10.04 29.72
C THR A 297 6.13 -10.90 28.52
N ASP A 298 6.24 -10.29 27.34
CA ASP A 298 6.47 -10.96 26.06
C ASP A 298 5.47 -12.13 25.84
N THR A 299 4.20 -11.88 26.14
CA THR A 299 3.16 -12.92 26.16
C THR A 299 2.05 -12.60 25.19
N PHE A 300 1.71 -13.56 24.33
CA PHE A 300 0.46 -13.57 23.59
C PHE A 300 -0.66 -14.15 24.45
N VAL A 301 -1.81 -13.51 24.42
CA VAL A 301 -3.03 -13.98 25.09
C VAL A 301 -4.13 -14.08 24.05
N CYS A 302 -4.77 -15.24 23.97
CA CYS A 302 -5.88 -15.51 23.08
C CYS A 302 -7.19 -15.47 23.86
N PHE A 303 -8.16 -14.74 23.31
CA PHE A 303 -9.50 -14.59 23.84
C PHE A 303 -10.52 -15.12 22.85
N SER A 304 -11.56 -15.77 23.35
CA SER A 304 -12.83 -15.88 22.63
C SER A 304 -13.53 -14.53 22.65
N VAL A 305 -14.04 -14.10 21.50
CA VAL A 305 -14.76 -12.84 21.32
C VAL A 305 -16.23 -13.14 21.10
N SER A 306 -17.09 -12.52 21.90
CA SER A 306 -18.54 -12.69 21.79
C SER A 306 -19.30 -11.42 22.11
N GLY A 307 -20.56 -11.34 21.66
CA GLY A 307 -21.45 -10.22 21.97
C GLY A 307 -21.56 -9.20 20.84
N ARG A 308 -22.79 -8.79 20.52
CA ARG A 308 -23.08 -7.87 19.40
C ARG A 308 -23.12 -6.41 19.80
N THR A 309 -23.47 -6.09 21.04
CA THR A 309 -23.60 -4.71 21.53
C THR A 309 -22.66 -4.42 22.70
N ASN A 310 -22.46 -5.42 23.56
CA ASN A 310 -21.43 -5.43 24.60
C ASN A 310 -20.52 -6.61 24.31
N VAL A 311 -19.26 -6.32 23.97
CA VAL A 311 -18.28 -7.36 23.64
C VAL A 311 -17.74 -7.95 24.94
N SER A 312 -17.66 -9.27 25.01
CA SER A 312 -17.01 -10.01 26.08
C SER A 312 -15.78 -10.73 25.54
N LEU A 313 -14.70 -10.69 26.33
CA LEU A 313 -13.44 -11.35 26.04
C LEU A 313 -13.16 -12.39 27.13
N THR A 314 -13.21 -13.66 26.75
CA THR A 314 -12.91 -14.78 27.67
C THR A 314 -11.58 -15.41 27.28
N GLN A 315 -10.62 -15.41 28.20
CA GLN A 315 -9.29 -15.99 27.92
C GLN A 315 -9.41 -17.49 27.62
N LEU A 316 -8.80 -17.91 26.51
CA LEU A 316 -8.70 -19.30 26.10
C LEU A 316 -7.33 -19.88 26.47
N TRP A 317 -6.27 -19.14 26.13
CA TRP A 317 -4.90 -19.55 26.42
C TRP A 317 -3.96 -18.35 26.42
N SER A 318 -2.77 -18.56 26.99
CA SER A 318 -1.63 -17.66 26.87
C SER A 318 -0.38 -18.43 26.43
N MET A 319 0.52 -17.72 25.76
CA MET A 319 1.77 -18.25 25.23
C MET A 319 2.88 -17.21 25.43
N LYS A 320 3.89 -17.55 26.22
CA LYS A 320 5.07 -16.72 26.41
C LYS A 320 6.06 -16.93 25.26
N LEU A 321 6.48 -15.84 24.62
CA LEU A 321 7.51 -15.85 23.59
C LEU A 321 8.91 -15.79 24.21
N PRO A 322 9.94 -16.32 23.51
CA PRO A 322 11.33 -16.14 23.86
C PRO A 322 11.86 -14.80 23.32
N ASP A 323 13.00 -14.39 23.86
CA ASP A 323 13.86 -13.34 23.30
C ASP A 323 13.24 -11.92 23.21
N HIS A 324 12.23 -11.61 24.03
CA HIS A 324 11.63 -10.27 24.11
C HIS A 324 11.11 -9.76 22.76
N ARG A 325 10.55 -10.67 21.94
CA ARG A 325 10.15 -10.38 20.56
C ARG A 325 9.10 -9.26 20.50
N LEU A 326 8.12 -9.25 21.40
CA LEU A 326 7.11 -8.19 21.48
C LEU A 326 7.69 -6.83 21.94
N VAL A 327 8.92 -6.80 22.46
CA VAL A 327 9.61 -5.57 22.87
C VAL A 327 10.43 -4.97 21.72
N SER A 328 11.10 -5.82 20.94
CA SER A 328 12.11 -5.41 19.94
C SER A 328 11.61 -5.36 18.50
N SER A 329 10.67 -6.22 18.12
CA SER A 329 10.11 -6.25 16.77
C SER A 329 8.88 -7.14 16.74
N VAL A 330 7.71 -6.60 16.35
CA VAL A 330 6.63 -7.46 15.87
C VAL A 330 6.73 -7.54 14.35
N PRO A 331 7.37 -8.59 13.81
CA PRO A 331 7.22 -8.93 12.40
C PRO A 331 5.73 -9.03 12.04
N ARG A 332 5.40 -8.88 10.76
CA ARG A 332 4.03 -9.16 10.29
C ARG A 332 3.63 -10.57 10.73
N TRP A 333 2.42 -10.74 11.23
CA TRP A 333 1.94 -12.05 11.67
C TRP A 333 0.45 -12.27 11.35
N SER A 334 0.01 -13.52 11.50
CA SER A 334 -1.37 -13.97 11.43
C SER A 334 -1.67 -15.07 12.45
N VAL A 335 -2.94 -15.23 12.79
CA VAL A 335 -3.41 -16.42 13.51
C VAL A 335 -3.32 -17.61 12.57
N LEU A 336 -2.82 -18.75 13.05
CA LEU A 336 -2.75 -20.01 12.32
C LEU A 336 -3.39 -21.12 13.15
N GLY A 337 -4.50 -21.70 12.67
CA GLY A 337 -5.18 -22.76 13.40
C GLY A 337 -5.72 -22.31 14.77
N GLN A 338 -5.49 -23.10 15.82
CA GLN A 338 -6.05 -22.83 17.15
C GLN A 338 -5.12 -22.27 18.21
N ASP A 339 -3.85 -22.60 18.11
CA ASP A 339 -2.84 -22.42 19.15
C ASP A 339 -1.50 -21.99 18.55
N SER A 340 -1.51 -21.55 17.30
CA SER A 340 -0.31 -21.20 16.55
C SER A 340 -0.45 -19.83 15.90
N LEU A 341 0.69 -19.21 15.67
CA LEU A 341 0.84 -17.94 14.98
C LEU A 341 1.76 -18.14 13.79
N LEU A 342 1.46 -17.48 12.68
CA LEU A 342 2.32 -17.41 11.52
C LEU A 342 2.98 -16.04 11.50
N SER A 343 4.29 -15.98 11.33
CA SER A 343 5.06 -14.74 11.30
C SER A 343 5.90 -14.65 10.04
N ILE A 344 6.01 -13.44 9.48
CA ILE A 344 6.79 -13.13 8.28
C ILE A 344 8.02 -12.33 8.69
N VAL A 345 9.19 -12.84 8.34
CA VAL A 345 10.47 -12.15 8.50
C VAL A 345 10.89 -11.58 7.14
N ASP A 346 10.47 -10.34 6.87
CA ASP A 346 10.62 -9.70 5.55
C ASP A 346 12.06 -9.71 5.01
N GLN A 347 13.05 -9.44 5.87
CA GLN A 347 14.45 -9.31 5.48
C GLN A 347 15.05 -10.58 4.88
N THR A 348 14.62 -11.74 5.37
CA THR A 348 15.14 -13.06 4.97
C THR A 348 14.15 -13.85 4.12
N THR A 349 12.97 -13.28 3.82
CA THR A 349 11.83 -13.98 3.20
C THR A 349 11.49 -15.30 3.89
N GLU A 350 11.68 -15.31 5.21
CA GLU A 350 11.41 -16.45 6.06
C GLU A 350 10.02 -16.35 6.65
N VAL A 351 9.42 -17.51 6.85
CA VAL A 351 8.13 -17.71 7.48
C VAL A 351 8.37 -18.54 8.72
N GLU A 352 7.85 -18.08 9.85
CA GLU A 352 7.99 -18.74 11.14
C GLU A 352 6.61 -19.10 11.68
N VAL A 353 6.40 -20.36 12.05
CA VAL A 353 5.24 -20.78 12.84
C VAL A 353 5.66 -20.86 14.29
N ILE A 354 4.95 -20.11 15.13
CA ILE A 354 5.11 -20.08 16.58
C ILE A 354 3.92 -20.81 17.18
N ALA A 355 4.14 -22.02 17.69
CA ALA A 355 3.09 -22.87 18.26
C ALA A 355 3.16 -22.87 19.78
N ARG A 356 2.00 -23.01 20.43
CA ARG A 356 1.91 -23.15 21.88
C ARG A 356 2.41 -24.52 22.33
N GLY A 357 3.35 -24.52 23.26
CA GLY A 357 3.85 -25.71 23.94
C GLY A 357 3.01 -26.10 25.17
N ALA A 358 3.25 -27.32 25.67
CA ALA A 358 2.50 -27.94 26.76
C ALA A 358 2.46 -27.15 28.09
N ALA A 359 3.43 -26.25 28.31
CA ALA A 359 3.53 -25.42 29.52
C ALA A 359 3.19 -23.93 29.29
N GLY A 360 2.51 -23.59 28.18
CA GLY A 360 2.29 -22.19 27.81
C GLY A 360 3.56 -21.45 27.34
N THR A 361 4.63 -22.20 27.09
CA THR A 361 5.80 -21.74 26.34
C THR A 361 5.51 -21.77 24.85
N SER A 362 6.35 -21.16 24.01
CA SER A 362 6.24 -21.30 22.55
C SER A 362 7.34 -22.19 21.98
N THR A 363 7.01 -22.97 20.96
CA THR A 363 7.97 -23.59 20.04
C THR A 363 7.95 -22.85 18.71
N THR A 364 9.09 -22.80 18.01
CA THR A 364 9.20 -22.10 16.74
C THR A 364 9.73 -23.01 15.65
N HIS A 365 9.14 -22.90 14.47
CA HIS A 365 9.51 -23.64 13.28
C HIS A 365 9.60 -22.69 12.10
N LYS A 366 10.62 -22.82 11.27
CA LYS A 366 10.92 -21.86 10.21
C LYS A 366 11.11 -22.57 8.89
N ASP A 367 10.65 -21.94 7.82
CA ASP A 367 11.03 -22.24 6.46
C ASP A 367 11.07 -20.94 5.66
N LYS A 368 11.74 -20.93 4.52
CA LYS A 368 11.92 -19.69 3.75
C LYS A 368 11.62 -19.89 2.29
N PHE A 369 11.13 -18.84 1.66
CA PHE A 369 11.04 -18.82 0.22
C PHE A 369 12.45 -18.81 -0.38
N LYS A 370 12.69 -19.70 -1.34
CA LYS A 370 13.94 -19.73 -2.12
C LYS A 370 13.89 -18.63 -3.19
N VAL A 371 13.83 -17.39 -2.75
CA VAL A 371 13.81 -16.18 -3.58
C VAL A 371 14.71 -15.11 -2.95
N GLY A 372 15.00 -14.04 -3.69
CA GLY A 372 15.68 -12.86 -3.15
C GLY A 372 14.79 -12.08 -2.18
N SER A 373 14.84 -10.74 -2.20
CA SER A 373 13.93 -9.93 -1.38
C SER A 373 12.52 -9.83 -1.98
N ALA A 374 11.49 -10.03 -1.16
CA ALA A 374 10.10 -9.70 -1.49
C ALA A 374 9.80 -8.22 -1.22
N LEU A 375 8.88 -7.62 -1.97
CA LEU A 375 8.35 -6.27 -1.70
C LEU A 375 6.91 -6.31 -1.19
N ALA A 376 6.13 -7.29 -1.61
CA ALA A 376 4.74 -7.44 -1.27
C ALA A 376 4.51 -8.82 -0.66
N TRP A 377 3.69 -8.85 0.38
CA TRP A 377 3.25 -10.04 1.08
C TRP A 377 1.75 -10.00 1.27
N ALA A 378 1.12 -11.16 1.18
CA ALA A 378 -0.25 -11.37 1.62
C ALA A 378 -0.32 -12.67 2.43
N VAL A 379 -1.15 -12.69 3.46
CA VAL A 379 -1.35 -13.86 4.32
C VAL A 379 -2.84 -14.07 4.56
N CYS A 380 -3.28 -15.32 4.53
CA CYS A 380 -4.63 -15.75 4.79
C CYS A 380 -4.59 -17.16 5.39
N ASP A 381 -4.86 -17.28 6.69
CA ASP A 381 -4.80 -18.56 7.42
C ASP A 381 -3.45 -19.27 7.22
N ASP A 382 -3.43 -20.44 6.59
CA ASP A 382 -2.22 -21.21 6.26
C ASP A 382 -1.60 -20.85 4.90
N ARG A 383 -2.19 -19.89 4.17
CA ARG A 383 -1.75 -19.47 2.84
C ARG A 383 -0.95 -18.20 2.93
N ILE A 384 0.22 -18.21 2.29
CA ILE A 384 1.10 -17.06 2.22
C ILE A 384 1.53 -16.84 0.78
N ALA A 385 1.50 -15.58 0.37
CA ALA A 385 1.97 -15.18 -0.94
C ALA A 385 2.96 -14.04 -0.85
N LEU A 386 3.85 -14.01 -1.83
CA LEU A 386 4.88 -13.00 -1.96
C LEU A 386 5.15 -12.64 -3.42
N GLY A 387 5.61 -11.42 -3.63
CA GLY A 387 6.04 -10.87 -4.91
C GLY A 387 6.95 -9.67 -4.70
N GLY A 388 7.60 -9.19 -5.76
CA GLY A 388 8.35 -7.94 -5.69
C GLY A 388 9.17 -7.62 -6.93
N SER A 389 10.26 -6.88 -6.75
CA SER A 389 11.16 -6.47 -7.84
C SER A 389 11.90 -7.63 -8.49
N PHE A 390 12.37 -8.58 -7.68
CA PHE A 390 13.11 -9.76 -8.15
C PHE A 390 12.17 -10.94 -8.40
N LEU A 391 11.13 -11.06 -7.57
CA LEU A 391 10.08 -12.05 -7.75
C LEU A 391 8.91 -11.42 -8.51
N ARG A 392 9.08 -11.28 -9.82
CA ARG A 392 8.09 -10.68 -10.73
C ARG A 392 6.86 -11.57 -10.92
N GLU A 393 7.01 -12.88 -10.80
CA GLU A 393 5.88 -13.80 -10.77
C GLU A 393 5.52 -14.12 -9.32
N PRO A 394 4.39 -13.60 -8.81
CA PRO A 394 3.99 -13.86 -7.44
C PRO A 394 3.83 -15.37 -7.19
N ARG A 395 4.22 -15.80 -6.00
CA ARG A 395 4.09 -17.19 -5.56
C ARG A 395 3.11 -17.26 -4.42
N LEU A 396 2.23 -18.26 -4.46
CA LEU A 396 1.41 -18.69 -3.33
C LEU A 396 1.92 -20.04 -2.85
N SER A 397 2.11 -20.14 -1.54
CA SER A 397 2.45 -21.36 -0.84
C SER A 397 1.53 -21.59 0.34
N ARG A 398 1.42 -22.86 0.72
CA ARG A 398 0.74 -23.31 1.93
C ARG A 398 1.77 -23.65 2.99
N VAL A 399 1.53 -23.22 4.21
CA VAL A 399 2.35 -23.56 5.37
C VAL A 399 1.84 -24.88 5.93
N VAL A 400 2.67 -25.91 5.87
CA VAL A 400 2.30 -27.26 6.35
C VAL A 400 3.26 -27.70 7.43
N GLN A 401 2.72 -28.22 8.54
CA GLN A 401 3.53 -28.82 9.59
C GLN A 401 3.98 -30.22 9.16
N ARG A 402 5.28 -30.51 9.29
CA ARG A 402 5.83 -31.83 8.97
C ARG A 402 5.35 -32.86 10.00
N ALA A 403 5.11 -34.08 9.52
CA ALA A 403 4.80 -35.21 10.38
C ALA A 403 5.87 -35.40 11.47
N GLY A 404 5.44 -35.83 12.67
CA GLY A 404 6.34 -36.09 13.79
C GLY A 404 7.00 -34.85 14.41
N GLY A 405 6.49 -33.64 14.15
CA GLY A 405 7.02 -32.40 14.74
C GLY A 405 8.32 -31.90 14.10
N GLY A 406 8.68 -32.40 12.91
CA GLY A 406 9.92 -32.07 12.20
C GLY A 406 10.02 -30.65 11.61
N GLY A 407 9.20 -29.70 12.08
CA GLY A 407 9.16 -28.33 11.59
C GLY A 407 8.01 -28.03 10.63
N ILE A 408 8.19 -27.00 9.80
CA ILE A 408 7.23 -26.60 8.76
C ILE A 408 7.86 -26.72 7.37
N ILE A 409 7.01 -26.72 6.34
CA ILE A 409 7.40 -26.59 4.95
C ILE A 409 6.44 -25.64 4.23
N LEU A 410 6.98 -24.86 3.29
CA LEU A 410 6.22 -24.04 2.34
C LEU A 410 5.93 -24.86 1.08
N GLU A 411 4.76 -25.51 1.04
CA GLU A 411 4.32 -26.25 -0.14
C GLU A 411 3.91 -25.27 -1.25
N PRO A 412 4.51 -25.34 -2.45
CA PRO A 412 4.09 -24.51 -3.58
C PRO A 412 2.66 -24.84 -3.98
N VAL A 413 1.81 -23.82 -4.07
CA VAL A 413 0.40 -23.96 -4.47
C VAL A 413 0.20 -23.42 -5.88
N ALA A 414 0.67 -22.19 -6.14
CA ALA A 414 0.52 -21.57 -7.45
C ALA A 414 1.61 -20.54 -7.74
N VAL A 415 1.88 -20.34 -9.03
CA VAL A 415 2.62 -19.21 -9.56
C VAL A 415 1.66 -18.39 -10.41
N PHE A 416 1.51 -17.10 -10.10
CA PHE A 416 0.58 -16.23 -10.80
C PHE A 416 1.22 -15.69 -12.08
N PRO A 417 0.52 -15.75 -13.23
CA PRO A 417 1.04 -15.23 -14.48
C PRO A 417 1.38 -13.74 -14.40
N ASN A 418 2.57 -13.38 -14.86
CA ASN A 418 2.97 -12.00 -15.11
C ASN A 418 3.82 -11.96 -16.38
N ALA A 419 3.14 -11.94 -17.53
CA ALA A 419 3.78 -12.09 -18.84
C ALA A 419 4.81 -11.00 -19.12
N GLU A 420 4.52 -9.76 -18.72
CA GLU A 420 5.40 -8.61 -18.87
C GLU A 420 6.55 -8.60 -17.85
N LYS A 421 6.53 -9.54 -16.89
CA LYS A 421 7.50 -9.64 -15.80
C LYS A 421 7.66 -8.32 -15.07
N LEU A 422 6.58 -7.60 -14.83
CA LEU A 422 6.61 -6.33 -14.09
C LEU A 422 6.82 -6.56 -12.60
N ARG A 423 7.33 -5.56 -11.89
CA ARG A 423 7.40 -5.59 -10.43
C ARG A 423 6.00 -5.71 -9.83
N VAL A 424 5.89 -6.56 -8.81
CA VAL A 424 4.69 -6.65 -7.98
C VAL A 424 4.74 -5.57 -6.90
N SER A 425 3.78 -4.66 -6.93
CA SER A 425 3.68 -3.52 -6.03
C SER A 425 2.89 -3.84 -4.76
N ALA A 426 1.83 -4.64 -4.88
CA ALA A 426 0.99 -5.04 -3.75
C ALA A 426 0.29 -6.38 -4.00
N LEU A 427 -0.03 -7.09 -2.92
CA LEU A 427 -0.76 -8.35 -2.92
C LEU A 427 -1.87 -8.30 -1.87
N ALA A 428 -3.02 -8.92 -2.17
CA ALA A 428 -4.11 -9.08 -1.21
C ALA A 428 -4.84 -10.41 -1.40
N PHE A 429 -5.35 -10.95 -0.29
CA PHE A 429 -6.33 -12.02 -0.32
C PHE A 429 -7.74 -11.46 -0.11
N VAL A 430 -8.69 -12.03 -0.82
CA VAL A 430 -10.11 -11.95 -0.46
C VAL A 430 -10.48 -13.29 0.13
N THR A 431 -10.83 -13.29 1.41
CA THR A 431 -11.43 -14.46 2.04
C THR A 431 -12.94 -14.39 1.89
N PRO A 432 -13.59 -15.51 1.57
CA PRO A 432 -15.04 -15.59 1.71
C PRO A 432 -15.42 -15.20 3.13
N GLY A 433 -16.42 -14.32 3.28
CA GLY A 433 -17.03 -14.13 4.58
C GLY A 433 -17.63 -15.45 5.06
N ALA A 434 -17.74 -15.63 6.38
CA ALA A 434 -18.61 -16.65 6.93
C ALA A 434 -19.97 -15.99 7.21
N PRO A 435 -21.07 -16.41 6.56
CA PRO A 435 -21.19 -17.51 5.59
C PRO A 435 -20.89 -17.13 4.13
N ALA A 436 -20.21 -18.01 3.40
CA ALA A 436 -19.74 -17.82 2.03
C ALA A 436 -20.84 -18.20 1.03
N PHE A 437 -21.43 -17.23 0.35
CA PHE A 437 -22.51 -17.51 -0.61
C PHE A 437 -22.23 -17.03 -2.03
N ASN A 438 -21.62 -15.85 -2.20
CA ASN A 438 -21.25 -15.35 -3.53
C ASN A 438 -19.74 -15.09 -3.70
N THR A 439 -19.02 -14.90 -2.59
CA THR A 439 -17.63 -14.45 -2.68
C THR A 439 -16.67 -15.63 -2.63
N ARG A 440 -15.88 -15.79 -3.70
CA ARG A 440 -14.83 -16.80 -3.80
C ARG A 440 -13.56 -16.34 -3.08
N SER A 441 -12.65 -17.28 -2.89
CA SER A 441 -11.28 -16.96 -2.46
C SER A 441 -10.51 -16.34 -3.62
N TYR A 442 -10.24 -15.04 -3.57
CA TYR A 442 -9.46 -14.37 -4.61
C TYR A 442 -8.05 -14.01 -4.14
N MET A 443 -7.11 -14.00 -5.08
CA MET A 443 -5.82 -13.35 -4.94
C MET A 443 -5.81 -12.14 -5.87
N ILE A 444 -5.38 -10.99 -5.36
CA ILE A 444 -5.23 -9.77 -6.15
C ILE A 444 -3.74 -9.47 -6.26
N VAL A 445 -3.27 -9.32 -7.50
CA VAL A 445 -1.89 -8.95 -7.83
C VAL A 445 -1.89 -7.57 -8.47
N PHE A 446 -1.24 -6.60 -7.84
CA PHE A 446 -1.13 -5.25 -8.36
C PHE A 446 0.30 -4.95 -8.79
N LEU A 447 0.49 -4.50 -10.04
CA LEU A 447 1.78 -4.34 -10.69
C LEU A 447 2.24 -2.88 -10.75
N GLU A 448 3.51 -2.64 -11.08
CA GLU A 448 4.10 -1.30 -11.17
C GLU A 448 3.60 -0.44 -12.35
N ASN A 449 2.81 -1.01 -13.27
CA ASN A 449 2.14 -0.27 -14.35
C ASN A 449 0.74 0.23 -13.93
N GLY A 450 0.31 0.02 -12.67
CA GLY A 450 -1.00 0.43 -12.19
C GLY A 450 -2.13 -0.56 -12.49
N ILE A 451 -1.81 -1.76 -12.98
CA ILE A 451 -2.79 -2.81 -13.27
C ILE A 451 -2.91 -3.78 -12.09
N GLY A 452 -4.15 -4.03 -11.67
CA GLY A 452 -4.53 -5.07 -10.74
C GLY A 452 -5.24 -6.23 -11.46
N THR A 453 -4.75 -7.45 -11.26
CA THR A 453 -5.39 -8.68 -11.74
C THR A 453 -5.97 -9.46 -10.57
N ILE A 454 -7.23 -9.88 -10.71
CA ILE A 454 -7.95 -10.69 -9.73
C ILE A 454 -7.97 -12.13 -10.23
N TYR A 455 -7.42 -13.03 -9.43
CA TYR A 455 -7.35 -14.46 -9.71
C TYR A 455 -8.27 -15.22 -8.77
N ASP A 456 -9.04 -16.15 -9.32
CA ASP A 456 -9.83 -17.09 -8.55
C ASP A 456 -8.95 -18.26 -8.09
N VAL A 457 -8.66 -18.29 -6.79
CA VAL A 457 -7.80 -19.30 -6.17
C VAL A 457 -8.53 -20.64 -6.03
N GLN A 458 -9.86 -20.68 -6.10
CA GLN A 458 -10.63 -21.92 -6.02
C GLN A 458 -10.43 -22.80 -7.27
N THR A 459 -10.12 -22.20 -8.41
CA THR A 459 -9.83 -22.91 -9.67
C THR A 459 -8.59 -23.79 -9.59
N LEU A 460 -7.71 -23.59 -8.60
CA LEU A 460 -6.54 -24.43 -8.37
C LEU A 460 -6.88 -25.88 -7.97
N SER A 461 -8.13 -26.13 -7.57
CA SER A 461 -8.62 -27.49 -7.33
C SER A 461 -8.82 -28.30 -8.60
N THR A 462 -8.99 -27.64 -9.76
CA THR A 462 -9.29 -28.27 -11.05
C THR A 462 -8.29 -27.91 -12.15
N GLN A 463 -7.45 -26.90 -11.94
CA GLN A 463 -6.49 -26.38 -12.91
C GLN A 463 -5.15 -26.08 -12.23
N ASN A 464 -4.04 -26.17 -12.97
CA ASN A 464 -2.70 -25.92 -12.42
C ASN A 464 -2.35 -24.42 -12.31
N THR A 465 -3.10 -23.57 -13.00
CA THR A 465 -2.93 -22.11 -13.01
C THR A 465 -4.24 -21.45 -12.61
N PRO A 466 -4.20 -20.43 -11.73
CA PRO A 466 -5.42 -19.80 -11.27
C PRO A 466 -6.02 -18.96 -12.40
N GLN A 467 -7.33 -19.05 -12.59
CA GLN A 467 -8.04 -18.29 -13.61
C GLN A 467 -8.09 -16.80 -13.23
N ALA A 468 -7.70 -15.93 -14.16
CA ALA A 468 -7.95 -14.49 -14.04
C ALA A 468 -9.45 -14.23 -14.27
N VAL A 469 -10.13 -13.65 -13.29
CA VAL A 469 -11.56 -13.31 -13.39
C VAL A 469 -11.79 -11.86 -13.75
N SER A 470 -10.84 -10.98 -13.47
CA SER A 470 -10.93 -9.56 -13.81
C SER A 470 -9.58 -8.89 -13.81
N VAL A 471 -9.45 -7.83 -14.61
CA VAL A 471 -8.30 -6.94 -14.66
C VAL A 471 -8.84 -5.51 -14.54
N PHE A 472 -8.20 -4.70 -13.72
CA PHE A 472 -8.56 -3.29 -13.55
C PHE A 472 -7.31 -2.41 -13.52
N ALA A 473 -7.43 -1.20 -14.06
CA ALA A 473 -6.36 -0.22 -14.06
C ALA A 473 -6.70 0.95 -13.13
N ASP A 474 -5.72 1.33 -12.29
CA ASP A 474 -5.77 2.54 -11.48
C ASP A 474 -5.05 3.68 -12.21
N THR A 475 -5.83 4.56 -12.82
CA THR A 475 -5.34 5.66 -13.66
C THR A 475 -4.58 6.74 -12.88
N ASP A 476 -4.70 6.79 -11.54
CA ASP A 476 -3.97 7.74 -10.70
C ASP A 476 -2.72 7.13 -10.06
N TYR A 477 -2.41 5.86 -10.36
CA TYR A 477 -1.17 5.25 -9.91
C TYR A 477 0.03 5.83 -10.69
N ALA A 478 0.81 6.67 -10.02
CA ALA A 478 1.90 7.40 -10.66
C ALA A 478 3.24 6.63 -10.73
N ARG A 479 3.39 5.52 -9.99
CA ARG A 479 4.55 4.58 -9.85
C ARG A 479 4.78 4.16 -8.39
N HIS A 480 5.63 3.17 -8.20
CA HIS A 480 6.09 2.75 -6.87
C HIS A 480 6.90 3.85 -6.17
N ARG A 481 6.55 4.12 -4.90
CA ARG A 481 7.26 5.04 -4.00
C ARG A 481 7.67 4.27 -2.75
N VAL A 482 8.95 4.37 -2.36
CA VAL A 482 9.50 3.60 -1.22
C VAL A 482 9.06 4.19 0.12
N ASP A 483 8.94 5.50 0.17
CA ASP A 483 8.49 6.31 1.32
C ASP A 483 6.96 6.27 1.52
N ALA A 484 6.21 5.93 0.48
CA ALA A 484 4.76 5.75 0.53
C ALA A 484 4.36 4.55 -0.34
N PRO A 485 4.65 3.30 0.11
CA PRO A 485 4.32 2.12 -0.66
C PRO A 485 2.79 2.01 -0.84
N LEU A 486 2.37 1.46 -1.98
CA LEU A 486 0.96 1.23 -2.25
C LEU A 486 0.38 0.24 -1.23
N GLY A 487 -0.65 0.67 -0.51
CA GLY A 487 -1.46 -0.23 0.29
C GLY A 487 -2.64 -0.76 -0.52
N ILE A 488 -3.02 -2.03 -0.28
CA ILE A 488 -4.24 -2.61 -0.81
C ILE A 488 -5.03 -3.23 0.35
N LEU A 489 -6.33 -2.95 0.39
CA LEU A 489 -7.28 -3.52 1.34
C LEU A 489 -8.43 -4.15 0.58
N THR A 490 -8.99 -5.20 1.15
CA THR A 490 -10.12 -5.93 0.59
C THR A 490 -11.22 -6.06 1.61
N THR A 491 -12.45 -6.13 1.12
CA THR A 491 -13.61 -6.47 1.93
C THR A 491 -14.67 -7.13 1.07
N VAL A 492 -15.48 -7.96 1.71
CA VAL A 492 -16.77 -8.39 1.16
C VAL A 492 -17.86 -7.49 1.70
N ARG A 493 -18.65 -6.89 0.82
CA ARG A 493 -19.82 -6.07 1.18
C ARG A 493 -21.09 -6.80 0.77
N GLY A 494 -22.10 -6.77 1.64
CA GLY A 494 -23.46 -7.16 1.26
C GLY A 494 -24.03 -8.17 2.23
N GLN A 495 -25.27 -8.56 1.96
CA GLN A 495 -25.88 -9.69 2.64
C GLN A 495 -25.48 -10.98 1.92
N ALA A 496 -25.65 -12.12 2.62
CA ALA A 496 -25.59 -13.44 2.03
C ALA A 496 -26.29 -13.46 0.65
N TYR A 497 -25.68 -14.10 -0.35
CA TYR A 497 -26.15 -14.18 -1.74
C TYR A 497 -26.18 -12.87 -2.55
N HIS A 498 -25.82 -11.75 -1.94
CA HIS A 498 -25.71 -10.43 -2.58
C HIS A 498 -24.39 -9.73 -2.23
N GLU A 499 -23.39 -10.55 -1.92
CA GLU A 499 -22.05 -10.08 -1.59
C GLU A 499 -21.32 -9.60 -2.85
N VAL A 500 -20.57 -8.51 -2.70
CA VAL A 500 -19.71 -7.92 -3.71
C VAL A 500 -18.34 -7.62 -3.10
N LEU A 501 -17.28 -7.83 -3.87
CA LEU A 501 -15.93 -7.44 -3.48
C LEU A 501 -15.76 -5.92 -3.54
N ARG A 502 -15.14 -5.32 -2.52
CA ARG A 502 -14.52 -4.00 -2.62
C ARG A 502 -13.01 -4.08 -2.40
N ILE A 503 -12.30 -3.22 -3.14
CA ILE A 503 -10.85 -3.05 -3.04
C ILE A 503 -10.59 -1.58 -2.77
N ALA A 504 -9.79 -1.26 -1.76
CA ALA A 504 -9.26 0.09 -1.55
C ALA A 504 -7.76 0.12 -1.85
N LEU A 505 -7.34 1.09 -2.65
CA LEU A 505 -5.94 1.39 -2.93
C LEU A 505 -5.52 2.64 -2.15
N LEU A 506 -4.46 2.52 -1.36
CA LEU A 506 -3.91 3.59 -0.52
C LEU A 506 -2.63 4.14 -1.14
N ARG A 507 -2.65 5.42 -1.50
CA ARG A 507 -1.57 6.11 -2.21
C ARG A 507 -1.20 7.37 -1.44
N GLY A 508 -0.36 7.21 -0.42
CA GLY A 508 0.00 8.30 0.49
C GLY A 508 -1.25 8.84 1.22
N PRO A 509 -1.65 10.10 1.01
CA PRO A 509 -2.82 10.70 1.67
C PRO A 509 -4.16 10.36 1.01
N ASN A 510 -4.16 9.68 -0.15
CA ASN A 510 -5.35 9.44 -0.96
C ASN A 510 -5.78 7.97 -0.91
N VAL A 511 -7.09 7.73 -0.96
CA VAL A 511 -7.68 6.39 -1.05
C VAL A 511 -8.69 6.34 -2.19
N THR A 512 -8.55 5.37 -3.09
CA THR A 512 -9.59 5.06 -4.10
C THR A 512 -10.21 3.71 -3.80
N VAL A 513 -11.53 3.63 -3.90
CA VAL A 513 -12.30 2.42 -3.66
C VAL A 513 -12.95 1.94 -4.96
N TYR A 514 -12.76 0.67 -5.25
CA TYR A 514 -13.40 -0.07 -6.34
C TYR A 514 -14.41 -1.05 -5.77
N GLU A 515 -15.52 -1.26 -6.46
CA GLU A 515 -16.53 -2.28 -6.17
C GLU A 515 -16.70 -3.20 -7.38
N GLN A 516 -16.87 -4.49 -7.09
CA GLN A 516 -17.23 -5.49 -8.08
C GLN A 516 -18.62 -5.19 -8.65
N SER A 517 -18.69 -5.11 -9.98
CA SER A 517 -19.89 -5.23 -10.79
C SER A 517 -19.90 -6.61 -11.48
N GLY A 518 -21.09 -7.18 -11.68
CA GLY A 518 -21.25 -8.50 -12.28
C GLY A 518 -20.86 -9.67 -11.38
N LYS A 519 -20.85 -10.89 -11.95
CA LYS A 519 -20.56 -12.15 -11.26
C LYS A 519 -19.39 -12.86 -11.92
N ALA A 520 -18.58 -13.57 -11.13
CA ALA A 520 -17.43 -14.34 -11.64
C ALA A 520 -17.87 -15.39 -12.68
N ASP A 521 -18.94 -16.13 -12.39
CA ASP A 521 -19.52 -17.12 -13.32
C ASP A 521 -20.29 -16.51 -14.49
N GLY A 522 -20.62 -15.22 -14.40
CA GLY A 522 -21.39 -14.52 -15.42
C GLY A 522 -20.55 -14.01 -16.59
N GLY A 523 -19.22 -14.18 -16.55
CA GLY A 523 -18.31 -13.65 -17.56
C GLY A 523 -18.25 -12.11 -17.62
N ASN A 524 -18.88 -11.43 -16.66
CA ASN A 524 -19.02 -9.97 -16.64
C ASN A 524 -18.46 -9.33 -15.36
N PHE A 525 -17.51 -10.00 -14.71
CA PHE A 525 -16.87 -9.50 -13.50
C PHE A 525 -15.97 -8.31 -13.83
N GLN A 526 -16.32 -7.13 -13.32
CA GLN A 526 -15.56 -5.90 -13.52
C GLN A 526 -15.38 -5.16 -12.19
N MET A 527 -14.25 -4.48 -12.02
CA MET A 527 -14.06 -3.56 -10.89
C MET A 527 -14.39 -2.14 -11.33
N VAL A 528 -15.37 -1.52 -10.67
CA VAL A 528 -15.82 -0.16 -10.95
C VAL A 528 -15.33 0.76 -9.85
N ARG A 529 -14.72 1.89 -10.22
CA ARG A 529 -14.30 2.94 -9.28
C ARG A 529 -15.54 3.61 -8.69
N VAL A 530 -15.75 3.48 -7.38
CA VAL A 530 -16.96 3.97 -6.69
C VAL A 530 -16.73 5.16 -5.78
N ALA A 531 -15.52 5.33 -5.23
CA ALA A 531 -15.21 6.46 -4.38
C ALA A 531 -13.75 6.89 -4.50
N ASP A 532 -13.53 8.20 -4.42
CA ASP A 532 -12.23 8.83 -4.35
C ASP A 532 -12.19 9.73 -3.12
N LEU A 533 -11.33 9.37 -2.18
CA LEU A 533 -11.14 10.09 -0.94
C LEU A 533 -9.77 10.76 -1.02
N TYR A 534 -9.78 12.03 -1.41
CA TYR A 534 -8.58 12.85 -1.45
C TYR A 534 -8.28 13.42 -0.07
N ASP A 535 -7.00 13.38 0.28
CA ASP A 535 -6.49 13.99 1.50
C ASP A 535 -7.23 13.58 2.79
N VAL A 536 -7.36 12.27 3.02
CA VAL A 536 -8.13 11.73 4.15
C VAL A 536 -7.51 12.02 5.52
N GLN A 537 -6.27 12.49 5.56
CA GLN A 537 -5.49 12.78 6.77
C GLN A 537 -4.80 14.16 6.74
N GLU A 538 -5.37 15.16 6.05
CA GLU A 538 -4.94 16.59 6.10
C GLU A 538 -3.48 16.87 5.70
N GLY A 539 -2.98 16.18 4.69
CA GLY A 539 -1.66 16.31 4.09
C GLY A 539 -0.76 15.13 4.46
N ASP A 540 -1.17 14.33 5.43
CA ASP A 540 -0.40 13.21 5.95
C ASP A 540 -0.71 11.89 5.23
N ALA A 541 0.30 11.02 5.15
CA ALA A 541 0.16 9.71 4.56
C ALA A 541 -0.65 8.78 5.47
N VAL A 542 -1.57 8.02 4.87
CA VAL A 542 -2.35 7.02 5.60
C VAL A 542 -1.43 5.92 6.12
N LYS A 543 -1.33 5.81 7.44
CA LYS A 543 -0.55 4.77 8.15
C LYS A 543 -1.31 3.47 8.24
N HIS A 544 -2.56 3.54 8.70
CA HIS A 544 -3.46 2.39 8.78
C HIS A 544 -4.83 2.76 8.24
N ALA A 545 -5.47 1.77 7.61
CA ALA A 545 -6.84 1.87 7.18
C ALA A 545 -7.51 0.50 7.19
N VAL A 546 -8.82 0.49 7.41
CA VAL A 546 -9.65 -0.71 7.43
C VAL A 546 -11.05 -0.38 6.92
N PHE A 547 -11.66 -1.34 6.23
CA PHE A 547 -13.09 -1.26 5.92
C PHE A 547 -13.91 -1.43 7.19
N LEU A 548 -15.02 -0.72 7.28
CA LEU A 548 -15.99 -0.80 8.36
C LEU A 548 -17.34 -1.23 7.81
N GLN A 549 -18.17 -1.80 8.69
CA GLN A 549 -19.59 -2.02 8.43
C GLN A 549 -19.84 -2.81 7.14
N ASN A 550 -19.16 -3.94 6.99
CA ASN A 550 -19.19 -4.77 5.79
C ASN A 550 -18.87 -3.95 4.53
N GLY A 551 -17.81 -3.14 4.59
CA GLY A 551 -17.37 -2.30 3.47
C GLY A 551 -18.23 -1.07 3.20
N LEU A 552 -19.23 -0.71 4.02
CA LEU A 552 -20.01 0.53 3.88
C LEU A 552 -19.25 1.77 4.39
N GLY A 553 -18.18 1.58 5.16
CA GLY A 553 -17.32 2.66 5.62
C GLY A 553 -15.84 2.33 5.49
N LEU A 554 -15.01 3.35 5.72
CA LEU A 554 -13.56 3.23 5.80
C LEU A 554 -13.07 4.02 7.02
N ALA A 555 -12.30 3.39 7.90
CA ALA A 555 -11.54 4.07 8.94
C ALA A 555 -10.09 4.26 8.48
N THR A 556 -9.52 5.43 8.76
CA THR A 556 -8.12 5.75 8.43
C THR A 556 -7.43 6.48 9.59
N SER A 557 -6.10 6.36 9.65
CA SER A 557 -5.21 7.06 10.57
C SER A 557 -3.89 7.43 9.89
N GLY A 558 -3.32 8.59 10.21
CA GLY A 558 -2.05 9.10 9.69
C GLY A 558 -0.81 8.76 10.54
N HIS A 559 0.37 9.22 10.09
CA HIS A 559 1.66 9.19 10.79
C HIS A 559 1.89 10.39 11.72
N ALA A 560 1.53 11.59 11.29
CA ALA A 560 1.93 12.85 11.89
C ALA A 560 0.78 13.87 11.84
N ASP A 561 -0.26 13.60 12.62
CA ASP A 561 -1.32 14.60 12.80
C ASP A 561 -2.17 14.29 14.04
N GLY A 562 -2.34 15.25 14.94
CA GLY A 562 -3.62 15.51 15.61
C GLY A 562 -4.44 14.42 16.33
N ARG A 563 -4.06 13.15 16.45
CA ARG A 563 -4.56 12.18 17.45
C ARG A 563 -5.90 11.46 17.22
N HIS A 564 -6.36 11.18 15.99
CA HIS A 564 -7.71 10.62 15.76
C HIS A 564 -7.83 9.58 14.64
N VAL A 565 -8.82 8.68 14.76
CA VAL A 565 -9.26 7.80 13.67
C VAL A 565 -10.42 8.48 12.93
N ARG A 566 -10.29 8.66 11.62
CA ARG A 566 -11.29 9.34 10.77
C ARG A 566 -12.12 8.29 10.05
N MET A 567 -13.44 8.40 10.13
CA MET A 567 -14.40 7.45 9.56
C MET A 567 -15.14 8.09 8.38
N PHE A 568 -15.09 7.43 7.23
CA PHE A 568 -15.67 7.91 5.97
C PHE A 568 -16.78 6.96 5.52
N THR A 569 -17.92 7.51 5.13
CA THR A 569 -19.00 6.73 4.52
C THR A 569 -18.67 6.49 3.05
N LEU A 570 -18.85 5.26 2.60
CA LEU A 570 -18.71 4.89 1.19
C LEU A 570 -20.10 4.77 0.54
N PRO A 571 -20.23 4.99 -0.78
CA PRO A 571 -21.51 4.91 -1.46
C PRO A 571 -22.20 3.56 -1.26
N SER A 572 -23.53 3.56 -1.14
CA SER A 572 -24.37 2.36 -1.10
C SER A 572 -24.83 1.97 -2.51
N PRO A 573 -25.21 0.70 -2.77
CA PRO A 573 -25.61 0.26 -4.12
C PRO A 573 -26.74 1.13 -4.70
N GLY A 574 -26.59 1.50 -5.97
CA GLY A 574 -27.61 2.25 -6.72
C GLY A 574 -27.69 3.76 -6.42
N LYS A 575 -26.88 4.29 -5.51
CA LYS A 575 -26.72 5.73 -5.30
C LYS A 575 -25.30 6.12 -5.63
N THR A 576 -25.09 6.70 -6.81
CA THR A 576 -23.89 7.50 -7.05
C THR A 576 -23.92 8.69 -6.09
N ALA A 577 -22.80 8.93 -5.41
CA ALA A 577 -22.58 10.10 -4.56
C ALA A 577 -22.86 11.41 -5.31
#